data_AF-A0A846BPR3-F1
#
_entry.id   AF-A0A846BPR3-F1
#
_cell.length_a   1.000
_cell.length_b   1.000
_cell.length_c   1.000
_cell.angle_alpha   90.00
_cell.angle_beta   90.00
_cell.angle_gamma   90.00
#
_symmetry.space_group_name_H-M   'P 1'
#
loop_
_entity.id
_entity.type
_entity.pdbx_description
1 polymer ?
#
loop_
_entity_poly.entity_id
_entity_poly.type
_entity_poly.pdbx_seq_one_letter_code
_entity_poly.pdbx_strand_id
1 'polypeptide(L)' 'MSEWSIVQISAYPGWIVGVSHTKIRGYQCWVINPELDVLSDGESYHTSSAAMAAGRTFVERSR' A
#
# COMPACT_ATOMS: atom_id res chain seq x y z
N MET A 1 3.09 -17.03 -14.36
CA MET A 1 2.91 -15.62 -13.96
C MET A 1 2.45 -15.61 -12.52
N SER A 2 3.15 -14.95 -11.62
CA SER A 2 2.67 -14.79 -10.24
C SER A 2 1.37 -13.98 -10.28
N GLU A 3 0.27 -14.56 -9.79
CA GLU A 3 -1.01 -13.84 -9.65
C GLU A 3 -0.83 -12.73 -8.62
N TRP A 4 -0.71 -11.51 -9.12
CA TRP A 4 -0.80 -10.28 -8.34
C TRP A 4 -2.21 -9.73 -8.50
N SER A 5 -2.84 -9.37 -7.39
CA SER A 5 -4.12 -8.66 -7.40
C SER A 5 -4.06 -7.39 -6.57
N ILE A 6 -4.78 -6.37 -7.01
CA ILE A 6 -5.07 -5.19 -6.18
C ILE A 6 -6.25 -5.55 -5.29
N VAL A 7 -6.08 -5.35 -3.98
CA VAL A 7 -7.08 -5.69 -2.97
C VAL A 7 -7.87 -4.47 -2.57
N GLN A 8 -7.18 -3.35 -2.33
CA GLN A 8 -7.81 -2.13 -1.86
C GLN A 8 -6.99 -0.91 -2.28
N ILE A 9 -7.68 0.20 -2.55
CA ILE A 9 -7.09 1.51 -2.83
C ILE A 9 -7.82 2.55 -1.97
N SER A 10 -7.10 3.53 -1.44
CA SER A 10 -7.64 4.71 -0.79
C SER A 10 -6.95 5.95 -1.36
N ALA A 11 -7.75 6.90 -1.83
CA ALA A 11 -7.27 8.16 -2.38
C ALA A 11 -7.41 9.30 -1.38
N TYR A 12 -6.44 10.20 -1.45
CA TYR A 12 -6.21 11.30 -0.54
C TYR A 12 -5.74 12.51 -1.36
N PRO A 13 -5.89 13.76 -0.88
CA PRO A 13 -5.36 14.92 -1.60
C PRO A 13 -3.85 14.78 -1.84
N GLY A 14 -3.45 14.55 -3.10
CA GLY A 14 -2.04 14.35 -3.48
C GLY A 14 -1.45 12.97 -3.15
N TRP A 15 -2.22 12.03 -2.59
CA TRP A 15 -1.69 10.71 -2.19
C TRP A 15 -2.62 9.58 -2.62
N ILE A 16 -2.05 8.41 -2.91
CA ILE A 16 -2.80 7.16 -3.08
C ILE A 16 -2.16 6.10 -2.20
N VAL A 17 -2.95 5.42 -1.37
CA VAL A 17 -2.51 4.23 -0.63
C VAL A 17 -3.15 3.02 -1.28
N GLY A 18 -2.35 2.00 -1.57
CA GLY A 18 -2.81 0.77 -2.16
C GLY A 18 -2.30 -0.45 -1.42
N VAL A 19 -3.12 -1.49 -1.46
CA VAL A 19 -2.77 -2.82 -0.99
C VAL A 19 -2.94 -3.80 -2.13
N SER A 20 -1.90 -4.57 -2.35
CA SER A 20 -1.90 -5.70 -3.26
C SER A 20 -1.70 -6.99 -2.50
N HIS A 21 -1.94 -8.10 -3.19
CA HIS A 21 -1.67 -9.43 -2.67
C HIS A 21 -1.00 -10.29 -3.73
N THR A 22 -0.01 -11.07 -3.30
CA THR A 22 0.58 -12.16 -4.09
C THR A 22 0.64 -13.43 -3.27
N LYS A 23 0.56 -14.59 -3.93
CA LYS A 23 0.69 -15.89 -3.26
C LYS A 23 2.03 -16.09 -2.51
N ILE A 24 3.09 -15.41 -2.95
CA ILE A 24 4.44 -15.59 -2.40
C ILE A 24 4.73 -14.62 -1.25
N ARG A 25 4.27 -13.37 -1.36
CA ARG A 25 4.59 -12.30 -0.39
C ARG A 25 3.40 -11.87 0.47
N GLY A 26 2.22 -12.45 0.31
CA GLY A 26 1.03 -12.02 1.05
C GLY A 26 0.59 -10.61 0.68
N TYR A 27 0.04 -9.87 1.66
CA TYR A 27 -0.42 -8.49 1.46
C TYR A 27 0.73 -7.50 1.54
N GLN A 28 0.75 -6.52 0.66
CA GLN A 28 1.84 -5.55 0.55
C GLN A 28 1.28 -4.14 0.44
N CYS A 29 1.88 -3.20 1.17
CA CYS A 29 1.50 -1.80 1.11
C CYS A 29 2.36 -1.05 0.10
N TRP A 30 1.73 -0.15 -0.65
CA TRP A 30 2.40 0.83 -1.48
C TRP A 30 1.67 2.16 -1.42
N VAL A 31 2.41 3.25 -1.61
CA VAL A 31 1.90 4.62 -1.58
C VAL A 31 2.41 5.36 -2.80
N ILE A 32 1.55 6.10 -3.48
CA ILE A 32 1.94 7.09 -4.48
C ILE A 32 1.92 8.45 -3.79
N ASN A 33 3.06 9.14 -3.77
CA ASN A 33 3.21 10.47 -3.17
C ASN A 33 2.76 11.60 -4.13
N PRO A 34 2.74 12.87 -3.69
CA PRO A 34 2.36 14.00 -4.54
C PRO A 34 3.30 14.24 -5.72
N GLU A 35 4.53 13.76 -5.61
CA GLU A 35 5.58 13.81 -6.65
C GLU A 35 5.46 12.64 -7.64
N LEU A 36 4.46 11.77 -7.46
CA LEU A 36 4.18 10.56 -8.24
C LEU A 36 5.18 9.41 -8.04
N ASP A 37 6.01 9.45 -7.01
CA ASP A 37 6.85 8.33 -6.62
C ASP A 37 6.03 7.22 -5.97
N VAL A 38 6.42 5.98 -6.26
CA VAL A 38 5.85 4.78 -5.63
C VAL A 38 6.76 4.35 -4.48
N LEU A 39 6.25 4.46 -3.26
CA LEU A 39 6.91 4.07 -2.03
C LEU A 39 6.32 2.75 -1.52
N SER A 40 7.16 1.90 -0.96
CA SER A 40 6.76 0.69 -0.24
C SER A 40 7.65 0.55 0.98
N ASP A 41 7.09 0.05 2.07
CA ASP A 41 7.84 -0.30 3.27
C ASP A 41 8.64 -1.61 3.10
N GLY A 42 8.40 -2.35 2.01
CA GLY A 42 9.04 -3.64 1.75
C GLY A 42 8.47 -4.80 2.59
N GLU A 43 7.45 -4.54 3.41
CA GLU A 43 6.92 -5.49 4.37
C GLU A 43 5.76 -6.32 3.81
N SER A 44 5.61 -7.51 4.39
CA SER A 44 4.53 -8.45 4.10
C SER A 44 3.58 -8.53 5.29
N TYR A 45 2.30 -8.27 5.03
CA TYR A 45 1.26 -8.20 6.05
C TYR A 45 0.38 -9.46 6.02
N HIS A 46 -0.09 -9.86 7.20
CA HIS A 46 -1.01 -10.99 7.38
C HIS A 46 -2.43 -10.68 6.88
N THR A 47 -2.82 -9.40 6.89
CA THR A 47 -4.14 -8.95 6.44
C THR A 47 -4.03 -7.70 5.57
N SER A 48 -4.98 -7.52 4.66
CA SER A 48 -5.08 -6.29 3.86
C SER A 48 -5.34 -5.06 4.72
N SER A 49 -6.08 -5.20 5.81
CA SER A 49 -6.37 -4.11 6.75
C SER A 49 -5.12 -3.59 7.47
N ALA A 50 -4.20 -4.48 7.83
CA ALA A 50 -2.93 -4.10 8.46
C ALA A 50 -2.03 -3.35 7.48
N ALA A 51 -1.90 -3.86 6.23
CA ALA A 51 -1.17 -3.17 5.17
C ALA A 51 -1.76 -1.77 4.89
N MET A 52 -3.09 -1.67 4.82
CA MET A 52 -3.77 -0.39 4.60
C MET A 52 -3.56 0.58 5.76
N ALA A 53 -3.59 0.09 7.01
CA ALA A 53 -3.32 0.92 8.18
C ALA A 53 -1.92 1.52 8.14
N ALA A 54 -0.90 0.73 7.79
CA ALA A 54 0.47 1.21 7.66
C ALA A 54 0.60 2.36 6.64
N GLY A 55 0.05 2.18 5.43
CA GLY A 55 0.09 3.21 4.40
C GLY A 55 -0.66 4.48 4.79
N ARG A 56 -1.82 4.35 5.47
CA ARG A 56 -2.56 5.51 6.00
C ARG A 56 -1.75 6.27 7.05
N THR A 57 -1.15 5.56 8.02
CA THR A 57 -0.30 6.18 9.03
C THR A 57 0.91 6.88 8.42
N PHE A 58 1.50 6.33 7.37
CA PHE A 58 2.59 6.99 6.64
C PHE A 58 2.14 8.32 6.01
N VAL A 59 0.99 8.32 5.30
CA VAL A 59 0.42 9.54 4.71
C VAL A 59 0.07 10.57 5.78
N GLU A 60 -0.51 10.16 6.92
CA GLU A 60 -0.85 11.05 8.03
C GLU A 60 0.37 11.73 8.67
N ARG A 61 1.51 11.04 8.73
CA ARG A 61 2.76 11.58 9.29
C ARG A 61 3.59 12.41 8.31
N SER A 62 3.30 12.29 7.01
CA SER A 62 4.03 12.96 5.92
C SER A 62 3.31 14.20 5.39
N ARG A 63 2.19 14.56 6.00
CA ARG A 63 1.44 15.80 5.76
C ARG A 63 1.79 16.84 6.81
#